data_AF-A0A2T3ZKZ2-F1
#
_entry.id   AF-A0A2T3ZKZ2-F1
#
_cell.length_a   1.000
_cell.length_b   1.000
_cell.length_c   1.000
_cell.angle_alpha   90.00
_cell.angle_beta   90.00
_cell.angle_gamma   90.00
#
_symmetry.space_group_name_H-M   'P 1'
#
loop_
_entity.id
_entity.type
_entity.pdbx_description
1 polymer ?
#
loop_
_entity_poly.entity_id
_entity_poly.type
_entity_poly.pdbx_seq_one_letter_code
_entity_poly.pdbx_strand_id
1 'polypeptide(L)'
;MPDDMEGTTELTGFASWEITEEPQSLNHPLRVSPHGPRTGLKRRWNLMKLQPTSCEISGHSSFQVSDSESNGLAFMFLAWSYILCVFLLEEQRIPVIYEDAAAPSGDETPTSNEFIVDLGDASNEEYRWWSTLLSPGQGWKATRFGHPVWAVSFTGNVKFKITYQRSASQPSGEIEEIKPPTSKEAAEFLSRFASLYNLESQAVLGLAMALIVPLHQNMSSTIHIPKPHLAKPSTVSLTSIIDKEFRNLSYYMALSSNPTFVASALWSVFWEPEVDCNLVTPWFDPIIDVLLPLIEDENLEMVGHMLALRRPGVAPLWYGLLACGTTETVLAIVPYLKTLNTRVPTKLMPEVAVWTDSPQSFMDLTGSGPYLQGSQISRADAWRLRHECCNAWKDGAHFRYLPTTPFRPFGSINGNELEVVVRKHLECSRHQWTYKGFTWVLRTNVTLLHEPRVLTTPWTDFEEDSVIQPPRRESVDPNYEPDHAASQRAVGDMFRWAATEMEASGKHIYSHPWVDINSHFVQAEKAKKRGNKGMMRLSELLMERVKEWNENREDDETVVGAGEV
;
A
#
# COMPACT_ATOMS: atom_id res chain seq x y z
N MET A 1 -5.83 13.87 -6.45
CA MET A 1 -6.99 13.42 -7.26
C MET A 1 -7.32 14.52 -8.24
N PRO A 2 -7.98 14.24 -9.38
CA PRO A 2 -8.48 15.31 -10.24
C PRO A 2 -9.59 16.09 -9.52
N ASP A 3 -9.65 17.39 -9.76
CA ASP A 3 -10.75 18.25 -9.29
C ASP A 3 -11.97 18.04 -10.20
N ASP A 4 -13.19 18.21 -9.67
CA ASP A 4 -14.48 18.04 -10.38
C ASP A 4 -14.70 16.62 -10.95
N MET A 5 -15.10 15.72 -10.06
CA MET A 5 -15.33 14.29 -10.33
C MET A 5 -16.81 13.96 -10.56
N GLU A 6 -17.62 14.91 -11.04
CA GLU A 6 -19.07 14.71 -11.20
C GLU A 6 -19.39 13.41 -11.97
N GLY A 7 -20.14 12.51 -11.30
CA GLY A 7 -20.54 11.22 -11.86
C GLY A 7 -19.41 10.20 -12.05
N THR A 8 -18.21 10.44 -11.53
CA THR A 8 -17.04 9.56 -11.65
C THR A 8 -16.95 8.62 -10.45
N THR A 9 -17.21 7.32 -10.65
CA THR A 9 -17.10 6.28 -9.61
C THR A 9 -15.78 5.50 -9.67
N GLU A 10 -14.98 5.76 -10.69
CA GLU A 10 -13.78 5.00 -11.02
C GLU A 10 -12.73 5.95 -11.59
N LEU A 11 -11.49 5.81 -11.14
CA LEU A 11 -10.36 6.57 -11.64
C LEU A 11 -9.57 5.77 -12.67
N THR A 12 -9.01 6.51 -13.61
CA THR A 12 -8.13 5.96 -14.65
C THR A 12 -6.98 6.93 -14.92
N GLY A 13 -5.77 6.42 -15.09
CA GLY A 13 -4.64 7.25 -15.48
C GLY A 13 -3.35 6.47 -15.68
N PHE A 14 -2.27 7.17 -15.99
CA PHE A 14 -0.94 6.57 -16.18
C PHE A 14 0.16 7.56 -15.83
N ALA A 15 1.28 7.05 -15.34
CA ALA A 15 2.49 7.82 -15.07
C ALA A 15 3.25 8.13 -16.37
N SER A 16 3.96 9.27 -16.39
CA SER A 16 4.85 9.65 -17.48
C SER A 16 6.25 9.94 -16.95
N TRP A 17 7.26 9.60 -17.74
CA TRP A 17 8.68 9.74 -17.42
C TRP A 17 9.45 10.27 -18.63
N GLU A 18 10.51 11.02 -18.37
CA GLU A 18 11.48 11.45 -19.39
C GLU A 18 12.91 11.16 -18.94
N ILE A 19 13.86 11.21 -19.86
CA ILE A 19 15.28 11.13 -19.52
C ILE A 19 15.80 12.54 -19.17
N THR A 20 16.49 12.66 -18.03
CA THR A 20 16.98 13.93 -17.47
C THR A 20 18.09 14.57 -18.32
N GLU A 21 19.00 13.74 -18.84
CA GLU A 21 20.08 14.14 -19.75
C GLU A 21 20.26 13.05 -20.80
N GLU A 22 20.28 13.41 -22.09
CA GLU A 22 20.57 12.42 -23.13
C GLU A 22 21.92 11.76 -22.84
N PRO A 23 21.99 10.42 -22.74
CA PRO A 23 23.22 9.76 -22.39
C PRO A 23 24.28 10.09 -23.44
N GLN A 24 25.33 10.81 -23.03
CA GLN A 24 26.44 11.13 -23.91
C GLN A 24 27.19 9.84 -24.19
N SER A 25 27.21 9.41 -25.45
CA SER A 25 28.05 8.30 -25.86
C SER A 25 29.52 8.70 -25.67
N LEU A 26 30.25 7.92 -24.89
CA LEU A 26 31.67 8.16 -24.64
C LEU A 26 32.53 8.03 -25.92
N ASN A 27 32.01 7.41 -26.99
CA ASN A 27 32.68 7.30 -28.30
C ASN A 27 31.74 7.63 -29.47
N HIS A 28 32.23 8.49 -30.37
CA HIS A 28 31.40 9.25 -31.31
C HIS A 28 30.83 8.55 -32.59
N PRO A 29 30.94 7.23 -32.91
CA PRO A 29 30.33 6.72 -34.13
C PRO A 29 28.94 6.07 -33.98
N LEU A 30 28.44 5.79 -32.76
CA LEU A 30 27.13 5.17 -32.56
C LEU A 30 26.16 6.14 -31.85
N ARG A 31 25.59 7.06 -32.63
CA ARG A 31 24.52 7.93 -32.13
C ARG A 31 23.31 7.05 -31.79
N VAL A 32 23.12 6.79 -30.51
CA VAL A 32 21.91 6.16 -29.98
C VAL A 32 20.75 7.12 -30.23
N SER A 33 19.64 6.65 -30.79
CA SER A 33 18.45 7.49 -30.96
C SER A 33 17.97 7.94 -29.57
N PRO A 34 17.61 9.23 -29.39
CA PRO A 34 17.12 9.69 -28.11
C PRO A 34 15.89 8.88 -27.69
N HIS A 35 15.84 8.46 -26.43
CA HIS A 35 14.67 7.81 -25.88
C HIS A 35 13.52 8.82 -25.86
N GLY A 36 12.40 8.48 -26.49
CA GLY A 36 11.16 9.25 -26.34
C GLY A 36 10.60 9.15 -24.91
N PRO A 37 9.60 9.97 -24.56
CA PRO A 37 8.95 9.91 -23.26
C PRO A 37 8.35 8.51 -23.04
N ARG A 38 8.44 8.05 -21.80
CA ARG A 38 7.96 6.73 -21.40
C ARG A 38 6.66 6.86 -20.62
N THR A 39 5.65 6.12 -21.07
CA THR A 39 4.38 6.00 -20.36
C THR A 39 4.33 4.71 -19.56
N GLY A 40 3.89 4.82 -18.31
CA GLY A 40 3.61 3.70 -17.43
C GLY A 40 2.37 2.92 -17.89
N LEU A 41 2.08 1.83 -17.20
CA LEU A 41 0.87 1.06 -17.45
C LEU A 41 -0.37 1.89 -17.07
N LYS A 42 -1.42 1.79 -17.89
CA LYS A 42 -2.72 2.40 -17.60
C LYS A 42 -3.33 1.72 -16.36
N ARG A 43 -3.57 2.49 -15.32
CA ARG A 43 -4.20 2.08 -14.06
C ARG A 43 -5.68 2.43 -14.07
N ARG A 44 -6.50 1.58 -13.44
CA ARG A 44 -7.95 1.75 -13.32
C ARG A 44 -8.42 1.15 -12.00
N TRP A 45 -9.18 1.88 -11.19
CA TRP A 45 -9.69 1.40 -9.89
C TRP A 45 -10.95 2.15 -9.44
N ASN A 46 -11.79 1.49 -8.65
CA ASN A 46 -13.06 2.04 -8.15
C ASN A 46 -12.85 2.88 -6.88
N LEU A 47 -13.63 3.94 -6.75
CA LEU A 47 -13.68 4.81 -5.57
C LEU A 47 -14.84 4.49 -4.61
N MET A 48 -15.72 3.57 -5.03
CA MET A 48 -16.88 3.13 -4.26
C MET A 48 -16.77 1.63 -3.97
N LYS A 49 -17.27 1.22 -2.80
CA LYS A 49 -17.36 -0.16 -2.33
C LYS A 49 -18.79 -0.50 -1.88
N LEU A 50 -19.09 -1.79 -1.76
CA LEU A 50 -20.43 -2.27 -1.42
C LEU A 50 -20.78 -2.09 0.05
N GLN A 51 -19.81 -2.26 0.95
CA GLN A 51 -20.01 -2.20 2.38
C GLN A 51 -18.91 -1.34 3.03
N PRO A 52 -19.22 -0.58 4.09
CA PRO A 52 -18.22 0.09 4.90
C PRO A 52 -17.30 -0.94 5.58
N THR A 53 -16.08 -0.53 5.90
CA THR A 53 -15.13 -1.39 6.62
C THR A 53 -15.45 -1.39 8.10
N SER A 54 -15.57 -2.58 8.69
CA SER A 54 -15.89 -2.71 10.12
C SER A 54 -14.74 -2.22 10.99
N CYS A 55 -15.04 -1.47 12.03
CA CYS A 55 -14.08 -1.04 13.03
C CYS A 55 -14.65 -1.16 14.46
N GLU A 56 -13.79 -1.48 15.41
CA GLU A 56 -14.15 -1.68 16.81
C GLU A 56 -13.08 -1.13 17.75
N ILE A 57 -13.45 -0.81 18.99
CA ILE A 57 -12.47 -0.41 20.00
C ILE A 57 -11.78 -1.67 20.56
N SER A 58 -10.46 -1.73 20.47
CA SER A 58 -9.67 -2.83 21.03
C SER A 58 -9.64 -2.78 22.55
N GLY A 59 -9.81 -3.95 23.20
CA GLY A 59 -9.62 -4.13 24.63
C GLY A 59 -8.15 -4.26 25.07
N HIS A 60 -7.25 -4.55 24.13
CA HIS A 60 -5.86 -4.95 24.38
C HIS A 60 -4.81 -4.01 23.74
N SER A 61 -5.23 -2.96 23.03
CA SER A 61 -4.30 -2.11 22.28
C SER A 61 -3.25 -1.44 23.19
N SER A 62 -1.99 -1.76 22.91
CA SER A 62 -0.78 -1.22 23.52
C SER A 62 -0.28 0.06 22.83
N PHE A 63 -0.88 0.47 21.72
CA PHE A 63 -0.42 1.58 20.91
C PHE A 63 -0.76 2.91 21.59
N GLN A 64 0.23 3.50 22.28
CA GLN A 64 0.06 4.73 23.07
C GLN A 64 0.93 5.84 22.49
N VAL A 65 0.31 6.89 21.96
CA VAL A 65 1.07 8.08 21.56
C VAL A 65 1.56 8.79 22.81
N SER A 66 2.84 8.59 23.13
CA SER A 66 3.51 8.98 24.39
C SER A 66 3.53 10.49 24.68
N ASP A 67 3.22 11.32 23.69
CA ASP A 67 3.30 12.79 23.80
C ASP A 67 2.03 13.47 24.36
N SER A 68 0.97 12.72 24.70
CA SER A 68 -0.26 13.31 25.28
C SER A 68 -0.82 12.46 26.42
N GLU A 69 -1.39 13.14 27.44
CA GLU A 69 -2.14 12.49 28.53
C GLU A 69 -3.44 11.84 28.02
N SER A 70 -3.94 12.28 26.86
CA SER A 70 -5.12 11.74 26.19
C SER A 70 -4.72 10.77 25.08
N ASN A 71 -5.46 9.68 24.91
CA ASN A 71 -5.49 8.88 23.67
C ASN A 71 -6.81 9.14 22.95
N GLY A 72 -6.75 9.98 21.91
CA GLY A 72 -7.89 10.38 21.10
C GLY A 72 -7.91 9.77 19.70
N LEU A 73 -7.07 8.77 19.42
CA LEU A 73 -6.93 8.17 18.09
C LEU A 73 -8.25 7.66 17.51
N ALA A 74 -9.15 7.13 18.35
CA ALA A 74 -10.47 6.70 17.91
C ALA A 74 -11.30 7.84 17.29
N PHE A 75 -11.30 9.00 17.93
CA PHE A 75 -12.01 10.18 17.46
C PHE A 75 -11.35 10.75 16.20
N MET A 76 -10.02 10.80 16.17
CA MET A 76 -9.26 11.27 15.01
C MET A 76 -9.51 10.39 13.78
N PHE A 77 -9.42 9.07 13.94
CA PHE A 77 -9.65 8.10 12.88
C PHE A 77 -11.06 8.21 12.29
N LEU A 78 -12.11 8.17 13.14
CA LEU A 78 -13.50 8.21 12.68
C LEU A 78 -13.82 9.53 11.97
N ALA A 79 -13.33 10.66 12.51
CA ALA A 79 -13.50 11.97 11.89
C ALA A 79 -12.77 12.07 10.55
N TRP A 80 -11.52 11.63 10.46
CA TRP A 80 -10.77 11.64 9.20
C TRP A 80 -11.39 10.72 8.14
N SER A 81 -11.86 9.53 8.53
CA SER A 81 -12.61 8.64 7.64
C SER A 81 -13.84 9.34 7.07
N TYR A 82 -14.62 10.03 7.91
CA TYR A 82 -15.74 10.87 7.45
C TYR A 82 -15.29 11.96 6.48
N ILE A 83 -14.28 12.75 6.87
CA ILE A 83 -13.77 13.88 6.08
C ILE A 83 -13.32 13.41 4.68
N LEU A 84 -12.54 12.31 4.60
CA LEU A 84 -12.10 11.73 3.33
C LEU A 84 -13.28 11.29 2.46
N CYS A 85 -14.29 10.67 3.05
CA CYS A 85 -15.50 10.24 2.36
C CYS A 85 -16.29 11.44 1.81
N VAL A 86 -16.58 12.43 2.66
CA VAL A 86 -17.39 13.58 2.28
C VAL A 86 -16.66 14.48 1.31
N PHE A 87 -15.34 14.65 1.45
CA PHE A 87 -14.50 15.36 0.47
C PHE A 87 -14.64 14.74 -0.92
N LEU A 88 -14.57 13.41 -1.03
CA LEU A 88 -14.80 12.73 -2.31
C LEU A 88 -16.23 12.98 -2.84
N LEU A 89 -17.24 12.87 -1.98
CA LEU A 89 -18.64 13.02 -2.38
C LEU A 89 -18.96 14.44 -2.84
N GLU A 90 -18.35 15.45 -2.21
CA GLU A 90 -18.41 16.86 -2.63
C GLU A 90 -17.83 17.05 -4.04
N GLU A 91 -16.63 16.51 -4.29
CA GLU A 91 -16.01 16.53 -5.63
C GLU A 91 -16.85 15.77 -6.68
N GLN A 92 -17.59 14.74 -6.26
CA GLN A 92 -18.51 13.99 -7.12
C GLN A 92 -19.90 14.64 -7.27
N ARG A 93 -20.18 15.72 -6.52
CA ARG A 93 -21.49 16.39 -6.39
C ARG A 93 -22.61 15.44 -5.94
N ILE A 94 -22.29 14.54 -5.01
CA ILE A 94 -23.23 13.58 -4.42
C ILE A 94 -23.63 14.05 -3.01
N PRO A 95 -24.92 14.34 -2.76
CA PRO A 95 -25.38 14.72 -1.43
C PRO A 95 -25.20 13.62 -0.39
N VAL A 96 -24.89 14.03 0.84
CA VAL A 96 -24.77 13.20 2.04
C VAL A 96 -25.97 13.44 2.94
N ILE A 97 -26.53 12.38 3.52
CA ILE A 97 -27.65 12.43 4.46
C ILE A 97 -27.34 11.62 5.72
N TYR A 98 -27.93 11.99 6.84
CA TYR A 98 -27.92 11.14 8.02
C TYR A 98 -28.73 9.87 7.76
N GLU A 99 -28.28 8.76 8.36
CA GLU A 99 -29.05 7.54 8.38
C GLU A 99 -30.01 7.56 9.58
N ASP A 100 -31.26 7.16 9.36
CA ASP A 100 -32.21 7.02 10.45
C ASP A 100 -31.65 6.01 11.46
N ALA A 101 -31.55 6.41 12.73
CA ALA A 101 -31.03 5.56 13.78
C ALA A 101 -31.85 4.26 13.82
N ALA A 102 -31.23 3.14 13.48
CA ALA A 102 -31.85 1.84 13.68
C ALA A 102 -32.20 1.73 15.17
N ALA A 103 -33.48 1.50 15.49
CA ALA A 103 -33.92 1.35 16.85
C ALA A 103 -33.07 0.25 17.53
N PRO A 104 -32.48 0.50 18.71
CA PRO A 104 -31.74 -0.54 19.41
C PRO A 104 -32.69 -1.72 19.63
N SER A 105 -32.30 -2.92 19.17
CA SER A 105 -33.04 -4.14 19.47
C SER A 105 -33.06 -4.29 20.99
N GLY A 106 -34.23 -4.12 21.59
CA GLY A 106 -34.40 -4.10 23.03
C GLY A 106 -34.05 -5.45 23.64
N ASP A 107 -32.92 -5.51 24.33
CA ASP A 107 -32.72 -6.10 25.66
C ASP A 107 -31.22 -6.06 25.99
N GLU A 108 -30.73 -4.93 26.50
CA GLU A 108 -29.37 -4.89 27.06
C GLU A 108 -29.38 -4.16 28.41
N THR A 109 -29.20 -4.96 29.47
CA THR A 109 -28.85 -4.53 30.81
C THR A 109 -27.69 -3.53 30.77
N PRO A 110 -27.65 -2.51 31.66
CA PRO A 110 -26.59 -1.50 31.64
C PRO A 110 -25.23 -2.16 31.90
N THR A 111 -24.46 -2.38 30.83
CA THR A 111 -23.09 -2.89 30.92
C THR A 111 -22.19 -1.75 31.37
N SER A 112 -21.22 -2.08 32.22
CA SER A 112 -20.22 -1.19 32.85
C SER A 112 -19.26 -0.44 31.88
N ASN A 113 -19.57 -0.34 30.59
CA ASN A 113 -18.68 0.12 29.51
C ASN A 113 -19.16 1.41 28.82
N GLU A 114 -19.72 2.37 29.57
CA GLU A 114 -20.07 3.69 29.03
C GLU A 114 -18.86 4.65 29.09
N PHE A 115 -18.46 5.21 27.94
CA PHE A 115 -17.39 6.20 27.83
C PHE A 115 -17.99 7.60 27.63
N ILE A 116 -17.70 8.54 28.54
CA ILE A 116 -18.25 9.90 28.50
C ILE A 116 -17.32 10.80 27.68
N VAL A 117 -17.88 11.49 26.69
CA VAL A 117 -17.20 12.49 25.86
C VAL A 117 -17.81 13.86 26.16
N ASP A 118 -17.00 14.82 26.57
CA ASP A 118 -17.45 16.21 26.77
C ASP A 118 -17.00 17.08 25.59
N LEU A 119 -17.95 17.72 24.89
CA LEU A 119 -17.66 18.59 23.75
C LEU A 119 -17.52 20.07 24.14
N GLY A 120 -17.67 20.42 25.43
CA GLY A 120 -17.66 21.81 25.89
C GLY A 120 -18.78 22.64 25.26
N ASP A 121 -18.47 23.88 24.86
CA ASP A 121 -19.39 24.78 24.15
C ASP A 121 -19.41 24.45 22.65
N ALA A 122 -20.01 23.31 22.31
CA ALA A 122 -20.17 22.83 20.94
C ALA A 122 -21.48 23.31 20.32
N SER A 123 -21.50 23.49 18.99
CA SER A 123 -22.74 23.76 18.27
C SER A 123 -23.67 22.54 18.26
N ASN A 124 -24.97 22.76 17.99
CA ASN A 124 -25.93 21.65 17.84
C ASN A 124 -25.58 20.74 16.64
N GLU A 125 -24.97 21.29 15.59
CA GLU A 125 -24.49 20.54 14.42
C GLU A 125 -23.32 19.64 14.78
N GLU A 126 -22.34 20.18 15.49
CA GLU A 126 -21.17 19.42 15.92
C GLU A 126 -21.55 18.30 16.89
N TYR A 127 -22.44 18.59 17.86
CA TYR A 127 -23.00 17.57 18.74
C TYR A 127 -23.65 16.44 17.96
N ARG A 128 -24.48 16.77 16.95
CA ARG A 128 -25.15 15.77 16.10
C ARG A 128 -24.13 14.96 15.31
N TRP A 129 -23.15 15.60 14.68
CA TRP A 129 -22.10 14.94 13.92
C TRP A 129 -21.29 13.95 14.77
N TRP A 130 -20.79 14.36 15.93
CA TRP A 130 -20.09 13.44 16.84
C TRP A 130 -21.00 12.30 17.33
N SER A 131 -22.27 12.59 17.64
CA SER A 131 -23.25 11.57 18.03
C SER A 131 -23.42 10.51 16.94
N THR A 132 -23.45 10.94 15.69
CA THR A 132 -23.54 10.04 14.54
C THR A 132 -22.29 9.19 14.38
N LEU A 133 -21.10 9.79 14.42
CA LEU A 133 -19.83 9.06 14.22
C LEU A 133 -19.56 8.01 15.32
N LEU A 134 -20.01 8.28 16.55
CA LEU A 134 -19.77 7.43 17.72
C LEU A 134 -20.92 6.44 17.98
N SER A 135 -21.99 6.49 17.20
CA SER A 135 -23.08 5.52 17.27
C SER A 135 -22.72 4.25 16.49
N PRO A 136 -23.28 3.08 16.86
CA PRO A 136 -23.13 1.87 16.07
C PRO A 136 -23.60 2.05 14.62
N GLY A 137 -22.86 1.48 13.67
CA GLY A 137 -23.09 1.63 12.23
C GLY A 137 -22.23 2.73 11.61
N GLN A 138 -22.64 3.22 10.44
CA GLN A 138 -22.00 4.37 9.78
C GLN A 138 -22.66 5.69 10.17
N GLY A 139 -23.98 5.69 10.42
CA GLY A 139 -24.76 6.85 10.86
C GLY A 139 -25.03 7.92 9.79
N TRP A 140 -24.37 7.83 8.64
CA TRP A 140 -24.57 8.70 7.49
C TRP A 140 -24.41 7.88 6.20
N LYS A 141 -24.98 8.35 5.09
CA LYS A 141 -24.84 7.70 3.79
C LYS A 141 -24.86 8.68 2.63
N ALA A 142 -24.22 8.27 1.54
CA ALA A 142 -24.40 8.93 0.25
C ALA A 142 -25.82 8.66 -0.26
N THR A 143 -26.42 9.62 -0.97
CA THR A 143 -27.73 9.44 -1.62
C THR A 143 -27.70 8.43 -2.79
N ARG A 144 -26.50 8.10 -3.30
CA ARG A 144 -26.28 7.10 -4.34
C ARG A 144 -25.87 5.76 -3.73
N PHE A 145 -26.13 4.66 -4.44
CA PHE A 145 -25.66 3.32 -4.07
C PHE A 145 -24.12 3.24 -3.98
N GLY A 146 -23.63 2.62 -2.89
CA GLY A 146 -22.22 2.40 -2.61
C GLY A 146 -21.64 3.38 -1.59
N HIS A 147 -20.52 3.01 -1.01
CA HIS A 147 -19.81 3.76 0.03
C HIS A 147 -18.44 4.19 -0.49
N PRO A 148 -17.95 5.40 -0.22
CA PRO A 148 -16.56 5.74 -0.52
C PRO A 148 -15.59 4.73 0.09
N VAL A 149 -14.42 4.52 -0.53
CA VAL A 149 -13.44 3.51 -0.07
C VAL A 149 -12.97 3.69 1.38
N TRP A 150 -13.02 4.91 1.93
CA TRP A 150 -12.67 5.22 3.32
C TRP A 150 -13.82 5.07 4.33
N ALA A 151 -15.02 4.69 3.88
CA ALA A 151 -16.17 4.58 4.76
C ALA A 151 -15.98 3.45 5.77
N VAL A 152 -16.28 3.75 7.02
CA VAL A 152 -16.18 2.81 8.15
C VAL A 152 -17.52 2.66 8.84
N SER A 153 -17.74 1.50 9.46
CA SER A 153 -18.90 1.22 10.30
C SER A 153 -18.39 0.81 11.66
N PHE A 154 -18.80 1.53 12.70
CA PHE A 154 -18.44 1.22 14.07
C PHE A 154 -19.31 0.08 14.61
N THR A 155 -18.74 -0.94 15.22
CA THR A 155 -19.50 -2.10 15.72
C THR A 155 -20.38 -1.78 16.93
N GLY A 156 -20.06 -0.71 17.69
CA GLY A 156 -20.79 -0.37 18.91
C GLY A 156 -20.35 -1.13 20.14
N ASN A 157 -19.20 -1.81 20.10
CA ASN A 157 -18.69 -2.61 21.21
C ASN A 157 -18.33 -1.78 22.47
N VAL A 158 -18.23 -0.45 22.33
CA VAL A 158 -18.16 0.52 23.43
C VAL A 158 -19.26 1.56 23.23
N LYS A 159 -19.99 1.88 24.30
CA LYS A 159 -21.07 2.87 24.26
C LYS A 159 -20.53 4.26 24.59
N PHE A 160 -20.62 5.19 23.65
CA PHE A 160 -20.24 6.58 23.87
C PHE A 160 -21.44 7.41 24.34
N LYS A 161 -21.24 8.19 25.40
CA LYS A 161 -22.21 9.18 25.89
C LYS A 161 -21.63 10.58 25.73
N ILE A 162 -22.27 11.37 24.88
CA ILE A 162 -21.81 12.73 24.59
C ILE A 162 -22.51 13.73 25.51
N THR A 163 -21.72 14.63 26.08
CA THR A 163 -22.16 15.75 26.90
C THR A 163 -21.66 17.04 26.27
N TYR A 164 -22.47 18.10 26.31
CA TYR A 164 -22.08 19.44 25.82
C TYR A 164 -22.84 20.51 26.59
N GLN A 165 -22.28 21.72 26.65
CA GLN A 165 -22.90 22.87 27.29
C GLN A 165 -23.76 23.61 26.26
N ARG A 166 -25.08 23.56 26.44
CA ARG A 166 -26.02 24.24 25.55
C ARG A 166 -26.00 25.75 25.82
N SER A 167 -25.43 26.52 24.90
CA SER A 167 -25.54 27.98 24.94
C SER A 167 -27.01 28.42 24.80
N ALA A 168 -27.53 29.09 25.83
CA ALA A 168 -28.95 29.47 25.98
C ALA A 168 -29.44 30.55 24.99
N SER A 169 -28.59 31.00 24.07
CA SER A 169 -28.78 32.17 23.22
C SER A 169 -29.11 31.87 21.75
N GLN A 170 -29.23 30.60 21.33
CA GLN A 170 -29.67 30.31 19.97
C GLN A 170 -31.19 30.41 19.85
N PRO A 171 -31.75 31.36 19.06
CA PRO A 171 -33.17 31.41 18.79
C PRO A 171 -33.57 30.12 18.04
N SER A 172 -34.70 29.55 18.43
CA SER A 172 -35.42 28.54 17.63
C SER A 172 -35.97 29.22 16.37
N GLY A 173 -35.12 29.42 15.38
CA GLY A 173 -35.44 30.03 14.10
C GLY A 173 -35.29 29.01 12.97
N GLU A 174 -36.38 28.84 12.23
CA GLU A 174 -36.56 28.07 10.99
C GLU A 174 -36.20 26.57 11.01
N ILE A 175 -37.00 25.77 10.31
CA ILE A 175 -36.75 24.33 10.11
C ILE A 175 -35.58 24.24 9.13
N GLU A 176 -34.36 24.45 9.61
CA GLU A 176 -33.17 24.17 8.84
C GLU A 176 -33.13 22.68 8.52
N GLU A 177 -32.92 22.37 7.24
CA GLU A 177 -32.81 21.00 6.76
C GLU A 177 -31.61 20.34 7.45
N ILE A 178 -31.88 19.34 8.30
CA ILE A 178 -30.84 18.66 9.09
C ILE A 178 -29.94 17.87 8.15
N LYS A 179 -28.74 18.40 7.87
CA LYS A 179 -27.74 17.77 6.98
C LYS A 179 -26.45 17.46 7.73
N PRO A 180 -25.73 16.39 7.33
CA PRO A 180 -24.35 16.17 7.78
C PRO A 180 -23.44 17.34 7.34
N PRO A 181 -22.40 17.66 8.13
CA PRO A 181 -21.49 18.75 7.80
C PRO A 181 -20.66 18.43 6.55
N THR A 182 -20.26 19.48 5.83
CA THR A 182 -19.27 19.41 4.76
C THR A 182 -17.92 18.91 5.26
N SER A 183 -17.04 18.47 4.36
CA SER A 183 -15.69 18.03 4.72
C SER A 183 -14.90 19.12 5.44
N LYS A 184 -15.10 20.38 5.05
CA LYS A 184 -14.47 21.56 5.66
C LYS A 184 -15.02 21.84 7.07
N GLU A 185 -16.34 21.87 7.24
CA GLU A 185 -16.95 22.05 8.56
C GLU A 185 -16.57 20.93 9.53
N ALA A 186 -16.53 19.68 9.05
CA ALA A 186 -16.07 18.54 9.83
C ALA A 186 -14.59 18.67 10.26
N ALA A 187 -13.72 19.22 9.40
CA ALA A 187 -12.33 19.50 9.76
C ALA A 187 -12.23 20.61 10.84
N GLU A 188 -13.10 21.62 10.80
CA GLU A 188 -13.19 22.66 11.83
C GLU A 188 -13.65 22.07 13.18
N PHE A 189 -14.67 21.21 13.18
CA PHE A 189 -15.11 20.47 14.37
C PHE A 189 -14.00 19.57 14.92
N LEU A 190 -13.27 18.87 14.05
CA LEU A 190 -12.13 18.03 14.45
C LEU A 190 -11.01 18.86 15.09
N SER A 191 -10.68 20.03 14.52
CA SER A 191 -9.65 20.92 15.07
C SER A 191 -10.04 21.47 16.45
N ARG A 192 -11.31 21.83 16.64
CA ARG A 192 -11.83 22.24 17.93
C ARG A 192 -11.75 21.11 18.96
N PHE A 193 -12.15 19.89 18.58
CA PHE A 193 -12.06 18.71 19.44
C PHE A 193 -10.60 18.38 19.80
N ALA A 194 -9.69 18.46 18.83
CA ALA A 194 -8.27 18.24 19.05
C ALA A 194 -7.68 19.23 20.06
N SER A 195 -8.05 20.51 19.94
CA SER A 195 -7.66 21.58 20.86
C SER A 195 -8.20 21.36 22.28
N LEU A 196 -9.44 20.87 22.41
CA LEU A 196 -10.10 20.63 23.70
C LEU A 196 -9.37 19.56 24.54
N TYR A 197 -8.73 18.59 23.90
CA TYR A 197 -8.11 17.43 24.55
C TYR A 197 -6.59 17.32 24.34
N ASN A 198 -5.96 18.34 23.74
CA ASN A 198 -4.55 18.35 23.36
C ASN A 198 -4.13 17.13 22.53
N LEU A 199 -4.85 16.90 21.43
CA LEU A 199 -4.70 15.74 20.54
C LEU A 199 -4.05 16.08 19.19
N GLU A 200 -3.50 17.29 19.05
CA GLU A 200 -2.90 17.78 17.80
C GLU A 200 -1.76 16.87 17.30
N SER A 201 -0.95 16.31 18.20
CA SER A 201 0.11 15.34 17.85
C SER A 201 -0.43 14.02 17.28
N GLN A 202 -1.69 13.69 17.55
CA GLN A 202 -2.35 12.47 17.10
C GLN A 202 -3.12 12.65 15.79
N ALA A 203 -3.35 13.90 15.36
CA ALA A 203 -4.17 14.20 14.19
C ALA A 203 -3.62 13.55 12.91
N VAL A 204 -2.30 13.61 12.69
CA VAL A 204 -1.65 13.01 11.51
C VAL A 204 -1.71 11.49 11.56
N LEU A 205 -1.56 10.89 12.74
CA LEU A 205 -1.67 9.44 12.90
C LEU A 205 -3.09 8.95 12.65
N GLY A 206 -4.11 9.66 13.17
CA GLY A 206 -5.51 9.35 12.87
C GLY A 206 -5.84 9.47 11.39
N LEU A 207 -5.27 10.46 10.69
CA LEU A 207 -5.39 10.57 9.23
C LEU A 207 -4.72 9.38 8.55
N ALA A 208 -3.51 9.00 8.97
CA ALA A 208 -2.81 7.85 8.43
C ALA A 208 -3.59 6.55 8.60
N MET A 209 -4.19 6.30 9.77
CA MET A 209 -5.11 5.18 10.00
C MET A 209 -6.27 5.19 9.00
N ALA A 210 -6.91 6.35 8.79
CA ALA A 210 -8.00 6.50 7.85
C ALA A 210 -7.56 6.22 6.40
N LEU A 211 -6.34 6.61 6.01
CA LEU A 211 -5.76 6.33 4.69
C LEU A 211 -5.43 4.84 4.46
N ILE A 212 -5.36 4.00 5.50
CA ILE A 212 -5.15 2.55 5.34
C ILE A 212 -6.47 1.78 5.20
N VAL A 213 -7.63 2.39 5.48
CA VAL A 213 -8.95 1.74 5.38
C VAL A 213 -9.18 0.96 4.07
N PRO A 214 -8.83 1.49 2.87
CA PRO A 214 -9.01 0.74 1.63
C PRO A 214 -8.19 -0.57 1.58
N LEU A 215 -7.02 -0.62 2.22
CA LEU A 215 -6.21 -1.83 2.33
C LEU A 215 -6.85 -2.86 3.27
N HIS A 216 -7.34 -2.43 4.43
CA HIS A 216 -8.07 -3.32 5.35
C HIS A 216 -9.29 -3.95 4.68
N GLN A 217 -10.04 -3.16 3.89
CA GLN A 217 -11.15 -3.67 3.11
C GLN A 217 -10.72 -4.74 2.11
N ASN A 218 -9.63 -4.50 1.37
CA ASN A 218 -9.11 -5.44 0.38
C ASN A 218 -8.70 -6.78 1.01
N MET A 219 -8.30 -6.74 2.28
CA MET A 219 -7.89 -7.90 3.08
C MET A 219 -9.01 -8.48 3.94
N SER A 220 -10.24 -7.97 3.82
CA SER A 220 -11.38 -8.36 4.65
C SER A 220 -11.09 -8.29 6.16
N SER A 221 -10.25 -7.34 6.58
CA SER A 221 -9.85 -7.17 7.98
C SER A 221 -10.78 -6.23 8.73
N THR A 222 -11.09 -6.57 9.97
CA THR A 222 -11.66 -5.63 10.94
C THR A 222 -10.56 -4.71 11.46
N ILE A 223 -10.89 -3.43 11.63
CA ILE A 223 -9.97 -2.43 12.20
C ILE A 223 -10.14 -2.40 13.71
N HIS A 224 -9.04 -2.59 14.46
CA HIS A 224 -9.04 -2.57 15.92
C HIS A 224 -8.41 -1.26 16.41
N ILE A 225 -9.26 -0.32 16.79
CA ILE A 225 -8.88 1.04 17.17
C ILE A 225 -8.36 1.06 18.62
N PRO A 226 -7.32 1.84 18.96
CA PRO A 226 -6.82 1.95 20.32
C PRO A 226 -7.88 2.47 21.29
N LYS A 227 -7.86 1.97 22.53
CA LYS A 227 -8.83 2.35 23.56
C LYS A 227 -8.71 3.83 23.89
N PRO A 228 -9.80 4.62 23.77
CA PRO A 228 -9.73 6.05 24.03
C PRO A 228 -9.56 6.35 25.52
N HIS A 229 -8.84 7.43 25.81
CA HIS A 229 -8.73 8.06 27.13
C HIS A 229 -8.65 9.57 26.91
N LEU A 230 -9.45 10.36 27.62
CA LEU A 230 -9.50 11.80 27.43
C LEU A 230 -9.25 12.52 28.76
N ALA A 231 -8.20 13.33 28.80
CA ALA A 231 -7.86 14.23 29.88
C ALA A 231 -7.96 15.69 29.38
N LYS A 232 -8.59 16.56 30.17
CA LYS A 232 -8.68 17.99 29.84
C LYS A 232 -7.37 18.69 30.20
N PRO A 233 -6.67 19.30 29.23
CA PRO A 233 -5.40 19.95 29.49
C PRO A 233 -5.57 21.28 30.25
N SER A 234 -4.51 21.69 30.95
CA SER A 234 -4.45 23.00 31.63
C SER A 234 -4.17 24.17 30.68
N THR A 235 -3.66 23.89 29.48
CA THR A 235 -3.29 24.87 28.45
C THR A 235 -3.76 24.42 27.08
N VAL A 236 -4.42 25.32 26.35
CA VAL A 236 -4.90 25.07 24.99
C VAL A 236 -3.83 25.52 23.99
N SER A 237 -3.38 24.61 23.13
CA SER A 237 -2.57 24.97 21.96
C SER A 237 -3.47 25.02 20.73
N LEU A 238 -3.52 26.17 20.07
CA LEU A 238 -4.18 26.32 18.77
C LEU A 238 -3.14 26.14 17.69
N THR A 239 -3.16 24.99 17.01
CA THR A 239 -2.27 24.71 15.88
C THR A 239 -3.05 24.34 14.63
N SER A 240 -2.46 24.62 13.47
CA SER A 240 -3.11 24.49 12.16
C SER A 240 -2.78 23.16 11.47
N ILE A 241 -2.46 22.09 12.21
CA ILE A 241 -2.01 20.82 11.58
C ILE A 241 -3.15 20.20 10.79
N ILE A 242 -4.35 20.07 11.39
CA ILE A 242 -5.53 19.51 10.71
C ILE A 242 -5.87 20.31 9.44
N ASP A 243 -5.86 21.63 9.52
CA ASP A 243 -6.10 22.50 8.36
C ASP A 243 -5.01 22.34 7.27
N LYS A 244 -3.74 22.21 7.66
CA LYS A 244 -2.63 21.94 6.72
C LYS A 244 -2.82 20.60 6.02
N GLU A 245 -3.16 19.54 6.76
CA GLU A 245 -3.39 18.21 6.18
C GLU A 245 -4.65 18.18 5.31
N PHE A 246 -5.72 18.91 5.71
CA PHE A 246 -6.94 19.06 4.94
C PHE A 246 -6.68 19.61 3.52
N ARG A 247 -5.81 20.61 3.39
CA ARG A 247 -5.43 21.20 2.08
C ARG A 247 -4.69 20.22 1.16
N ASN A 248 -4.13 19.15 1.72
CA ASN A 248 -3.35 18.14 0.98
C ASN A 248 -4.11 16.83 0.74
N LEU A 249 -5.37 16.70 1.20
CA LEU A 249 -6.13 15.44 1.14
C LEU A 249 -6.15 14.81 -0.25
N SER A 250 -6.32 15.60 -1.30
CA SER A 250 -6.40 15.06 -2.66
C SER A 250 -5.14 14.30 -3.07
N TYR A 251 -3.96 14.63 -2.52
CA TYR A 251 -2.70 13.90 -2.74
C TYR A 251 -2.70 12.58 -1.99
N TYR A 252 -3.01 12.60 -0.69
CA TYR A 252 -3.08 11.41 0.14
C TYR A 252 -4.12 10.42 -0.36
N MET A 253 -5.28 10.92 -0.79
CA MET A 253 -6.37 10.12 -1.36
C MET A 253 -5.97 9.45 -2.67
N ALA A 254 -5.16 10.10 -3.52
CA ALA A 254 -4.70 9.47 -4.76
C ALA A 254 -3.88 8.19 -4.48
N LEU A 255 -2.98 8.24 -3.50
CA LEU A 255 -2.22 7.07 -3.03
C LEU A 255 -3.14 6.04 -2.35
N SER A 256 -3.96 6.50 -1.39
CA SER A 256 -4.76 5.64 -0.51
C SER A 256 -5.92 4.93 -1.21
N SER A 257 -6.55 5.57 -2.20
CA SER A 257 -7.75 5.05 -2.87
C SER A 257 -7.55 3.74 -3.61
N ASN A 258 -6.31 3.36 -3.89
CA ASN A 258 -5.96 2.06 -4.46
C ASN A 258 -5.16 1.24 -3.44
N PRO A 259 -5.73 0.13 -2.89
CA PRO A 259 -5.04 -0.67 -1.90
C PRO A 259 -3.72 -1.27 -2.43
N THR A 260 -3.59 -1.47 -3.74
CA THR A 260 -2.34 -1.95 -4.34
C THR A 260 -1.23 -0.91 -4.25
N PHE A 261 -1.56 0.39 -4.30
CA PHE A 261 -0.55 1.46 -4.18
C PHE A 261 0.00 1.51 -2.75
N VAL A 262 -0.90 1.50 -1.76
CA VAL A 262 -0.53 1.46 -0.35
C VAL A 262 0.29 0.21 -0.02
N ALA A 263 -0.18 -0.96 -0.47
CA ALA A 263 0.56 -2.21 -0.29
C ALA A 263 1.96 -2.15 -0.91
N SER A 264 2.07 -1.66 -2.14
CA SER A 264 3.34 -1.48 -2.84
C SER A 264 4.34 -0.65 -2.03
N ALA A 265 3.87 0.47 -1.44
CA ALA A 265 4.68 1.31 -0.57
C ALA A 265 5.10 0.59 0.73
N LEU A 266 4.16 -0.07 1.42
CA LEU A 266 4.43 -0.75 2.69
C LEU A 266 5.49 -1.85 2.53
N TRP A 267 5.28 -2.79 1.61
CA TRP A 267 6.15 -3.97 1.46
C TRP A 267 7.57 -3.62 1.02
N SER A 268 7.81 -2.42 0.47
CA SER A 268 9.15 -1.95 0.08
C SER A 268 10.14 -1.84 1.26
N VAL A 269 9.65 -1.74 2.51
CA VAL A 269 10.48 -1.62 3.71
C VAL A 269 11.46 -2.78 3.88
N PHE A 270 11.07 -3.97 3.44
CA PHE A 270 11.87 -5.19 3.56
C PHE A 270 12.89 -5.34 2.43
N TRP A 271 12.80 -4.55 1.37
CA TRP A 271 13.75 -4.61 0.26
C TRP A 271 15.03 -3.83 0.56
N GLU A 272 16.15 -4.34 0.05
CA GLU A 272 17.50 -3.79 0.15
C GLU A 272 18.22 -3.92 -1.22
N PRO A 273 18.70 -2.82 -1.82
CA PRO A 273 19.41 -2.79 -3.10
C PRO A 273 20.49 -3.84 -3.35
N GLU A 274 21.36 -4.06 -2.36
CA GLU A 274 22.54 -4.90 -2.54
C GLU A 274 22.25 -6.40 -2.35
N VAL A 275 21.04 -6.75 -1.92
CA VAL A 275 20.64 -8.15 -1.73
C VAL A 275 20.19 -8.76 -3.06
N ASP A 276 20.96 -9.75 -3.51
CA ASP A 276 20.60 -10.58 -4.66
C ASP A 276 19.41 -11.49 -4.34
N CYS A 277 18.65 -11.86 -5.37
CA CYS A 277 17.47 -12.72 -5.21
C CYS A 277 17.76 -14.10 -4.61
N ASN A 278 18.99 -14.63 -4.70
CA ASN A 278 19.39 -15.87 -4.04
C ASN A 278 19.73 -15.70 -2.54
N LEU A 279 19.84 -14.47 -2.05
CA LEU A 279 20.22 -14.12 -0.67
C LEU A 279 19.04 -13.52 0.12
N VAL A 280 17.81 -13.68 -0.36
CA VAL A 280 16.62 -13.11 0.29
C VAL A 280 16.33 -13.78 1.63
N THR A 281 16.39 -15.12 1.73
CA THR A 281 16.19 -15.82 3.02
C THR A 281 17.18 -15.36 4.09
N PRO A 282 18.51 -15.36 3.87
CA PRO A 282 19.44 -14.87 4.89
C PRO A 282 19.35 -13.37 5.19
N TRP A 283 18.73 -12.59 4.30
CA TRP A 283 18.36 -11.20 4.60
C TRP A 283 17.11 -11.11 5.48
N PHE A 284 16.14 -11.99 5.30
CA PHE A 284 14.86 -11.98 6.00
C PHE A 284 14.87 -12.68 7.36
N ASP A 285 15.65 -13.73 7.56
CA ASP A 285 15.66 -14.49 8.81
C ASP A 285 15.94 -13.61 10.05
N PRO A 286 16.97 -12.73 10.05
CA PRO A 286 17.19 -11.82 11.18
C PRO A 286 16.04 -10.82 11.40
N ILE A 287 15.33 -10.44 10.34
CA ILE A 287 14.16 -9.56 10.43
C ILE A 287 13.00 -10.31 11.10
N ILE A 288 12.80 -11.59 10.75
CA ILE A 288 11.79 -12.44 11.38
C ILE A 288 12.10 -12.60 12.87
N ASP A 289 13.35 -12.89 13.23
CA ASP A 289 13.77 -13.10 14.62
C ASP A 289 13.47 -11.88 15.52
N VAL A 290 13.53 -10.67 14.95
CA VAL A 290 13.22 -9.42 15.65
C VAL A 290 11.72 -9.12 15.66
N LEU A 291 11.04 -9.26 14.51
CA LEU A 291 9.64 -8.82 14.37
C LEU A 291 8.63 -9.82 14.91
N LEU A 292 8.89 -11.13 14.81
CA LEU A 292 7.93 -12.17 15.22
C LEU A 292 7.56 -12.04 16.70
N PRO A 293 8.51 -11.96 17.66
CA PRO A 293 8.16 -11.82 19.07
C PRO A 293 7.36 -10.55 19.35
N LEU A 294 7.70 -9.43 18.69
CA LEU A 294 6.98 -8.16 18.87
C LEU A 294 5.54 -8.21 18.36
N ILE A 295 5.28 -8.95 17.28
CA ILE A 295 3.93 -9.14 16.74
C ILE A 295 3.13 -10.08 17.64
N GLU A 296 3.74 -11.17 18.13
CA GLU A 296 3.11 -12.12 19.05
C GLU A 296 2.78 -11.48 20.41
N ASP A 297 3.64 -10.60 20.92
CA ASP A 297 3.43 -9.83 22.15
C ASP A 297 2.52 -8.59 21.95
N GLU A 298 1.96 -8.38 20.76
CA GLU A 298 1.17 -7.20 20.37
C GLU A 298 1.88 -5.86 20.64
N ASN A 299 3.22 -5.82 20.58
CA ASN A 299 4.01 -4.59 20.69
C ASN A 299 4.15 -3.89 19.32
N LEU A 300 3.00 -3.55 18.73
CA LEU A 300 2.90 -3.00 17.37
C LEU A 300 3.50 -1.60 17.24
N GLU A 301 3.56 -0.83 18.33
CA GLU A 301 4.21 0.48 18.36
C GLU A 301 5.71 0.37 18.12
N MET A 302 6.39 -0.58 18.79
CA MET A 302 7.82 -0.85 18.57
C MET A 302 8.09 -1.34 17.13
N VAL A 303 7.22 -2.20 16.59
CA VAL A 303 7.28 -2.60 15.18
C VAL A 303 7.20 -1.36 14.29
N GLY A 304 6.29 -0.43 14.59
CA GLY A 304 6.14 0.82 13.88
C GLY A 304 7.42 1.67 13.89
N HIS A 305 8.04 1.82 15.06
CA HIS A 305 9.32 2.52 15.19
C HIS A 305 10.43 1.88 14.35
N MET A 306 10.57 0.55 14.39
CA MET A 306 11.59 -0.15 13.61
C MET A 306 11.40 0.03 12.10
N LEU A 307 10.17 -0.10 11.62
CA LEU A 307 9.86 0.07 10.19
C LEU A 307 9.97 1.53 9.75
N ALA A 308 9.62 2.48 10.60
CA ALA A 308 9.77 3.91 10.37
C ALA A 308 11.24 4.34 10.29
N LEU A 309 12.10 3.79 11.18
CA LEU A 309 13.55 4.01 11.13
C LEU A 309 14.15 3.45 9.85
N ARG A 310 13.66 2.29 9.39
CA ARG A 310 14.12 1.66 8.16
C ARG A 310 13.69 2.43 6.91
N ARG A 311 12.45 2.94 6.84
CA ARG A 311 11.93 3.75 5.72
C ARG A 311 11.08 4.93 6.20
N PRO A 312 11.70 6.10 6.44
CA PRO A 312 10.98 7.28 6.92
C PRO A 312 9.89 7.80 5.96
N GLY A 313 10.10 7.70 4.64
CA GLY A 313 9.16 8.20 3.63
C GLY A 313 7.78 7.51 3.65
N VAL A 314 7.72 6.24 4.09
CA VAL A 314 6.47 5.47 4.24
C VAL A 314 6.08 5.24 5.70
N ALA A 315 6.80 5.84 6.65
CA ALA A 315 6.56 5.67 8.08
C ALA A 315 5.10 5.99 8.51
N PRO A 316 4.44 7.06 8.01
CA PRO A 316 3.06 7.33 8.38
C PRO A 316 2.12 6.17 8.03
N LEU A 317 2.32 5.51 6.88
CA LEU A 317 1.49 4.37 6.46
C LEU A 317 1.67 3.17 7.40
N TRP A 318 2.90 2.91 7.84
CA TRP A 318 3.20 1.84 8.79
C TRP A 318 2.58 2.11 10.17
N TYR A 319 2.74 3.31 10.71
CA TYR A 319 2.10 3.67 11.97
C TYR A 319 0.58 3.62 11.86
N GLY A 320 0.00 4.13 10.77
CA GLY A 320 -1.44 4.04 10.52
C GLY A 320 -1.95 2.60 10.48
N LEU A 321 -1.22 1.70 9.82
CA LEU A 321 -1.55 0.28 9.76
C LEU A 321 -1.48 -0.40 11.13
N LEU A 322 -0.41 -0.13 11.89
CA LEU A 322 -0.14 -0.78 13.17
C LEU A 322 -1.02 -0.23 14.31
N ALA A 323 -1.40 1.05 14.23
CA ALA A 323 -2.39 1.65 15.14
C ALA A 323 -3.79 1.06 14.93
N CYS A 324 -4.09 0.46 13.77
CA CYS A 324 -5.32 -0.30 13.52
C CYS A 324 -5.30 -1.73 14.09
N GLY A 325 -4.27 -2.09 14.86
CA GLY A 325 -4.13 -3.38 15.54
C GLY A 325 -3.65 -4.53 14.65
N THR A 326 -3.74 -5.75 15.18
CA THR A 326 -3.24 -6.99 14.55
C THR A 326 -4.16 -7.44 13.40
N THR A 327 -4.17 -6.68 12.31
CA THR A 327 -4.97 -6.97 11.12
C THR A 327 -4.35 -8.05 10.22
N GLU A 328 -5.08 -8.57 9.24
CA GLU A 328 -4.55 -9.58 8.29
C GLU A 328 -3.28 -9.12 7.57
N THR A 329 -3.12 -7.81 7.34
CA THR A 329 -1.91 -7.27 6.72
C THR A 329 -0.71 -7.38 7.67
N VAL A 330 -0.91 -7.13 8.97
CA VAL A 330 0.14 -7.29 10.01
C VAL A 330 0.49 -8.78 10.15
N LEU A 331 -0.52 -9.65 10.22
CA LEU A 331 -0.34 -11.10 10.28
C LEU A 331 0.35 -11.67 9.03
N ALA A 332 0.27 -10.97 7.89
CA ALA A 332 0.95 -11.36 6.66
C ALA A 332 2.45 -11.00 6.63
N ILE A 333 2.97 -10.21 7.57
CA ILE A 333 4.39 -9.80 7.59
C ILE A 333 5.31 -11.01 7.67
N VAL A 334 5.15 -11.86 8.68
CA VAL A 334 6.02 -13.03 8.88
C VAL A 334 5.87 -14.07 7.76
N PRO A 335 4.65 -14.44 7.30
CA PRO A 335 4.48 -15.29 6.13
C PRO A 335 5.14 -14.74 4.85
N TYR A 336 5.07 -13.42 4.65
CA TYR A 336 5.75 -12.76 3.54
C TYR A 336 7.26 -12.90 3.67
N LEU A 337 7.84 -12.64 4.84
CA LEU A 337 9.28 -12.78 5.05
C LEU A 337 9.74 -14.24 4.89
N LYS A 338 8.96 -15.23 5.35
CA LYS A 338 9.33 -16.65 5.19
C LYS A 338 9.31 -17.11 3.75
N THR A 339 8.34 -16.65 2.95
CA THR A 339 8.04 -17.29 1.66
C THR A 339 8.05 -16.34 0.46
N LEU A 340 8.26 -15.04 0.66
CA LEU A 340 8.05 -13.97 -0.31
C LEU A 340 6.64 -14.01 -0.97
N ASN A 341 5.65 -14.53 -0.24
CA ASN A 341 4.28 -14.66 -0.72
C ASN A 341 3.31 -14.14 0.33
N THR A 342 2.33 -13.37 -0.13
CA THR A 342 1.30 -12.80 0.73
C THR A 342 0.00 -12.69 -0.05
N ARG A 343 -1.12 -12.73 0.68
CA ARG A 343 -2.46 -12.48 0.13
C ARG A 343 -2.62 -11.01 -0.30
N VAL A 344 -1.75 -10.12 0.18
CA VAL A 344 -1.73 -8.71 -0.21
C VAL A 344 -1.08 -8.54 -1.59
N PRO A 345 -1.59 -7.68 -2.49
CA PRO A 345 -0.92 -7.40 -3.76
C PRO A 345 0.47 -6.74 -3.57
N THR A 346 1.56 -7.50 -3.63
CA THR A 346 2.94 -7.00 -3.60
C THR A 346 3.44 -6.62 -4.99
N LYS A 347 2.71 -5.73 -5.67
CA LYS A 347 3.10 -5.28 -7.01
C LYS A 347 4.06 -4.09 -6.91
N LEU A 348 5.10 -4.12 -7.72
CA LEU A 348 6.03 -3.00 -7.89
C LEU A 348 5.37 -1.89 -8.71
N MET A 349 5.46 -0.66 -8.21
CA MET A 349 4.78 0.50 -8.78
C MET A 349 5.73 1.71 -8.80
N PRO A 350 6.42 1.96 -9.93
CA PRO A 350 7.40 3.04 -10.02
C PRO A 350 6.83 4.41 -9.68
N GLU A 351 5.56 4.66 -10.03
CA GLU A 351 4.88 5.90 -9.66
C GLU A 351 4.73 6.06 -8.15
N VAL A 352 4.46 4.97 -7.43
CA VAL A 352 4.35 4.97 -5.96
C VAL A 352 5.71 5.16 -5.33
N ALA A 353 6.75 4.51 -5.86
CA ALA A 353 8.12 4.67 -5.39
C ALA A 353 8.53 6.15 -5.36
N VAL A 354 8.15 6.91 -6.39
CA VAL A 354 8.35 8.35 -6.45
C VAL A 354 7.42 9.13 -5.51
N TRP A 355 6.14 8.80 -5.45
CA TRP A 355 5.19 9.52 -4.58
C TRP A 355 5.51 9.40 -3.10
N THR A 356 6.14 8.31 -2.68
CA THR A 356 6.54 8.06 -1.29
C THR A 356 8.02 8.30 -1.02
N ASP A 357 8.76 8.77 -2.04
CA ASP A 357 10.22 8.90 -2.02
C ASP A 357 10.92 7.67 -1.42
N SER A 358 10.47 6.48 -1.84
CA SER A 358 10.95 5.21 -1.32
C SER A 358 11.06 4.22 -2.48
N PRO A 359 12.28 3.94 -2.98
CA PRO A 359 12.47 2.96 -4.03
C PRO A 359 11.98 1.58 -3.56
N GLN A 360 11.40 0.81 -4.48
CA GLN A 360 10.71 -0.44 -4.16
C GLN A 360 11.45 -1.67 -4.69
N SER A 361 12.36 -1.48 -5.63
CA SER A 361 13.06 -2.55 -6.31
C SER A 361 14.34 -2.08 -6.99
N PHE A 362 15.18 -3.03 -7.40
CA PHE A 362 16.38 -2.70 -8.18
C PHE A 362 16.07 -2.02 -9.54
N MET A 363 14.83 -2.08 -10.04
CA MET A 363 14.40 -1.43 -11.28
C MET A 363 14.14 0.06 -11.12
N ASP A 364 13.94 0.51 -9.88
CA ASP A 364 13.79 1.92 -9.53
C ASP A 364 15.17 2.60 -9.55
N LEU A 365 16.22 1.87 -9.20
CA LEU A 365 17.59 2.36 -9.16
C LEU A 365 18.27 2.40 -10.52
N THR A 366 19.15 3.39 -10.72
CA THR A 366 19.94 3.54 -11.96
C THR A 366 21.19 2.66 -11.94
N GLY A 367 21.69 2.33 -10.74
CA GLY A 367 22.98 1.71 -10.53
C GLY A 367 24.13 2.71 -10.69
N SER A 368 25.31 2.30 -10.25
CA SER A 368 26.51 3.14 -10.21
C SER A 368 27.59 2.71 -11.21
N GLY A 369 28.48 3.64 -11.56
CA GLY A 369 29.62 3.38 -12.45
C GLY A 369 29.26 3.03 -13.91
N PRO A 370 30.22 2.56 -14.72
CA PRO A 370 29.97 2.13 -16.09
C PRO A 370 29.18 0.82 -16.13
N TYR A 371 28.36 0.63 -17.18
CA TYR A 371 27.64 -0.63 -17.42
C TYR A 371 28.59 -1.81 -17.64
N LEU A 372 29.71 -1.59 -18.33
CA LEU A 372 30.73 -2.60 -18.57
C LEU A 372 31.85 -2.51 -17.54
N GLN A 373 32.10 -3.64 -16.89
CA GLN A 373 33.30 -3.90 -16.09
C GLN A 373 34.16 -4.90 -16.86
N GLY A 374 35.16 -4.39 -17.59
CA GLY A 374 35.91 -5.19 -18.56
C GLY A 374 35.00 -5.58 -19.74
N SER A 375 34.71 -6.88 -19.88
CA SER A 375 33.83 -7.42 -20.93
C SER A 375 32.46 -7.90 -20.41
N GLN A 376 32.19 -7.68 -19.12
CA GLN A 376 31.01 -8.19 -18.43
C GLN A 376 30.12 -7.03 -17.99
N ILE A 377 28.81 -7.30 -17.97
CA ILE A 377 27.77 -6.42 -17.40
C ILE A 377 26.98 -7.23 -16.38
N SER A 378 26.57 -6.61 -15.28
CA SER A 378 25.72 -7.28 -14.30
C SER A 378 24.36 -7.65 -14.91
N ARG A 379 23.75 -8.77 -14.48
CA ARG A 379 22.39 -9.12 -14.95
C ARG A 379 21.38 -8.03 -14.61
N ALA A 380 21.53 -7.40 -13.45
CA ALA A 380 20.70 -6.29 -13.02
C ALA A 380 20.72 -5.14 -14.03
N ASP A 381 21.92 -4.68 -14.41
CA ASP A 381 22.09 -3.62 -15.40
C ASP A 381 21.57 -4.03 -16.78
N ALA A 382 21.88 -5.24 -17.23
CA ALA A 382 21.40 -5.76 -18.51
C ALA A 382 19.87 -5.79 -18.57
N TRP A 383 19.20 -6.16 -17.47
CA TRP A 383 17.75 -6.29 -17.41
C TRP A 383 17.05 -4.94 -17.27
N ARG A 384 17.67 -3.96 -16.59
CA ARG A 384 17.23 -2.56 -16.64
C ARG A 384 17.26 -2.01 -18.05
N LEU A 385 18.40 -2.13 -18.75
CA LEU A 385 18.54 -1.66 -20.14
C LEU A 385 17.52 -2.32 -21.09
N ARG A 386 17.23 -3.62 -20.91
CA ARG A 386 16.20 -4.32 -21.71
C ARG A 386 14.80 -3.72 -21.52
N HIS A 387 14.43 -3.42 -20.28
CA HIS A 387 13.17 -2.79 -19.94
C HIS A 387 13.07 -1.34 -20.43
N GLU A 388 14.17 -0.58 -20.37
CA GLU A 388 14.26 0.75 -20.97
C GLU A 388 14.09 0.72 -22.49
N CYS A 389 14.65 -0.30 -23.13
CA CYS A 389 14.53 -0.53 -24.57
C CYS A 389 13.19 -1.18 -24.97
N CYS A 390 12.21 -1.33 -24.07
CA CYS A 390 10.96 -2.07 -24.33
C CYS A 390 10.18 -1.61 -25.58
N ASN A 391 10.30 -0.34 -25.97
CA ASN A 391 9.63 0.23 -27.15
C ASN A 391 10.41 0.02 -28.47
N ALA A 392 11.69 -0.35 -28.40
CA ALA A 392 12.57 -0.51 -29.56
C ALA A 392 12.49 -1.93 -30.19
N TRP A 393 11.84 -2.87 -29.52
CA TRP A 393 11.66 -4.24 -30.02
C TRP A 393 10.57 -4.27 -31.09
N LYS A 394 10.89 -4.80 -32.27
CA LYS A 394 9.93 -5.08 -33.34
C LYS A 394 9.05 -6.25 -32.85
N ASP A 395 7.73 -6.12 -32.93
CA ASP A 395 6.69 -7.09 -32.50
C ASP A 395 6.12 -7.00 -31.06
N GLY A 396 6.51 -6.00 -30.27
CA GLY A 396 5.89 -5.76 -28.95
C GLY A 396 6.58 -6.47 -27.78
N ALA A 397 5.91 -6.50 -26.61
CA ALA A 397 6.55 -6.50 -25.29
C ALA A 397 7.47 -7.71 -24.99
N HIS A 398 8.78 -7.48 -25.09
CA HIS A 398 9.78 -8.37 -24.50
C HIS A 398 10.19 -8.00 -23.08
N PHE A 399 10.03 -6.77 -22.60
CA PHE A 399 10.38 -6.39 -21.22
C PHE A 399 9.53 -5.21 -20.76
N ARG A 400 8.22 -5.24 -21.05
CA ARG A 400 7.32 -4.11 -20.73
C ARG A 400 6.84 -4.15 -19.29
N TYR A 401 6.76 -5.34 -18.72
CA TYR A 401 6.33 -5.55 -17.34
C TYR A 401 7.55 -5.61 -16.41
N LEU A 402 7.38 -5.13 -15.19
CA LEU A 402 8.38 -5.26 -14.14
C LEU A 402 8.43 -6.71 -13.61
N PRO A 403 9.57 -7.13 -13.05
CA PRO A 403 9.65 -8.39 -12.33
C PRO A 403 8.67 -8.42 -11.15
N THR A 404 8.25 -9.62 -10.74
CA THR A 404 7.34 -9.77 -9.59
C THR A 404 8.06 -9.68 -8.25
N THR A 405 9.39 -9.84 -8.24
CA THR A 405 10.23 -9.70 -7.05
C THR A 405 11.05 -8.40 -7.11
N PRO A 406 11.24 -7.70 -5.98
CA PRO A 406 12.02 -6.46 -5.94
C PRO A 406 13.54 -6.66 -5.97
N PHE A 407 14.02 -7.86 -5.66
CA PHE A 407 15.45 -8.16 -5.48
C PHE A 407 16.17 -8.35 -6.82
N ARG A 408 17.43 -7.92 -6.92
CA ARG A 408 18.18 -7.96 -8.19
C ARG A 408 18.62 -9.39 -8.57
N PRO A 409 18.78 -9.70 -9.87
CA PRO A 409 19.37 -10.96 -10.30
C PRO A 409 20.88 -10.98 -10.02
N PHE A 410 21.40 -12.13 -9.57
CA PHE A 410 22.83 -12.34 -9.35
C PHE A 410 23.60 -12.58 -10.65
N GLY A 411 24.90 -12.27 -10.62
CA GLY A 411 25.89 -12.60 -11.67
C GLY A 411 25.90 -11.67 -12.88
N SER A 412 26.66 -12.05 -13.91
CA SER A 412 26.97 -11.21 -15.07
C SER A 412 26.70 -11.93 -16.41
N ILE A 413 26.69 -11.13 -17.48
CA ILE A 413 26.57 -11.55 -18.89
C ILE A 413 27.73 -10.91 -19.66
N ASN A 414 28.26 -11.59 -20.68
CA ASN A 414 29.24 -10.97 -21.57
C ASN A 414 28.54 -9.91 -22.43
N GLY A 415 29.12 -8.71 -22.53
CA GLY A 415 28.54 -7.63 -23.33
C GLY A 415 28.25 -8.02 -24.79
N ASN A 416 29.02 -8.96 -25.35
CA ASN A 416 28.83 -9.46 -26.72
C ASN A 416 27.63 -10.40 -26.88
N GLU A 417 27.15 -11.01 -25.80
CA GLU A 417 25.99 -11.91 -25.78
C GLU A 417 24.66 -11.15 -25.71
N LEU A 418 24.70 -9.84 -25.44
CA LEU A 418 23.51 -9.02 -25.38
C LEU A 418 22.92 -8.73 -26.75
N GLU A 419 21.61 -8.47 -26.75
CA GLU A 419 20.88 -8.10 -27.94
C GLU A 419 21.42 -6.80 -28.54
N VAL A 420 21.41 -6.67 -29.88
CA VAL A 420 21.98 -5.51 -30.59
C VAL A 420 21.38 -4.19 -30.10
N VAL A 421 20.09 -4.19 -29.74
CA VAL A 421 19.40 -3.01 -29.21
C VAL A 421 20.02 -2.58 -27.89
N VAL A 422 20.25 -3.52 -26.96
CA VAL A 422 20.84 -3.26 -25.65
C VAL A 422 22.32 -2.89 -25.76
N ARG A 423 23.07 -3.56 -26.65
CA ARG A 423 24.51 -3.32 -26.83
C ARG A 423 24.87 -1.87 -27.16
N LYS A 424 23.98 -1.14 -27.83
CA LYS A 424 24.17 0.28 -28.15
C LYS A 424 24.25 1.18 -26.92
N HIS A 425 23.74 0.72 -25.78
CA HIS A 425 23.68 1.49 -24.53
C HIS A 425 24.81 1.13 -23.55
N LEU A 426 25.68 0.17 -23.86
CA LEU A 426 26.76 -0.24 -22.96
C LEU A 426 27.79 0.86 -22.70
N GLU A 427 27.93 1.80 -23.63
CA GLU A 427 28.83 2.96 -23.54
C GLU A 427 28.10 4.26 -23.15
N CYS A 428 26.79 4.20 -22.92
CA CYS A 428 26.03 5.33 -22.40
C CYS A 428 26.44 5.60 -20.95
N SER A 429 26.36 6.87 -20.54
CA SER A 429 26.21 7.18 -19.13
C SER A 429 24.93 6.52 -18.58
N ARG A 430 24.86 6.35 -17.26
CA ARG A 430 23.70 5.75 -16.60
C ARG A 430 22.42 6.48 -17.02
N HIS A 431 21.46 5.74 -17.57
CA HIS A 431 20.17 6.31 -17.92
C HIS A 431 19.41 6.68 -16.66
N GLN A 432 19.01 7.94 -16.55
CA GLN A 432 18.22 8.43 -15.43
C GLN A 432 16.85 8.88 -15.93
N TRP A 433 15.79 8.28 -15.38
CA TRP A 433 14.42 8.62 -15.71
C TRP A 433 13.84 9.53 -14.63
N THR A 434 13.40 10.72 -15.01
CA THR A 434 12.70 11.65 -14.13
C THR A 434 11.20 11.51 -14.29
N TYR A 435 10.51 11.46 -13.15
CA TYR A 435 9.06 11.45 -13.10
C TYR A 435 8.49 12.77 -13.58
N LYS A 436 7.58 12.73 -14.55
CA LYS A 436 6.90 13.92 -15.08
C LYS A 436 5.54 14.21 -14.51
N GLY A 437 4.94 13.24 -13.85
CA GLY A 437 3.59 13.40 -13.32
C GLY A 437 2.67 12.25 -13.70
N PHE A 438 1.42 12.41 -13.28
CA PHE A 438 0.35 11.44 -13.51
C PHE A 438 -0.72 12.06 -14.40
N THR A 439 -1.02 11.38 -15.49
CA THR A 439 -2.08 11.80 -16.42
C THR A 439 -3.37 11.06 -16.09
N TRP A 440 -4.37 11.80 -15.60
CA TRP A 440 -5.72 11.31 -15.42
C TRP A 440 -6.45 11.24 -16.76
N VAL A 441 -7.21 10.17 -16.98
CA VAL A 441 -8.09 10.00 -18.13
C VAL A 441 -9.53 10.14 -17.64
N LEU A 442 -10.15 11.28 -17.91
CA LEU A 442 -11.51 11.58 -17.48
C LEU A 442 -12.54 10.87 -18.38
N ARG A 443 -13.78 10.76 -17.92
CA ARG A 443 -14.88 10.14 -18.68
C ARG A 443 -15.14 10.81 -20.03
N THR A 444 -14.86 12.11 -20.14
CA THR A 444 -14.94 12.90 -21.38
C THR A 444 -13.83 12.60 -22.38
N ASN A 445 -12.92 11.65 -22.07
CA ASN A 445 -11.65 11.39 -22.76
C ASN A 445 -10.68 12.59 -22.75
N VAL A 446 -10.97 13.62 -21.95
CA VAL A 446 -10.01 14.69 -21.65
C VAL A 446 -8.95 14.12 -20.72
N THR A 447 -7.70 14.46 -20.99
CA THR A 447 -6.57 14.08 -20.15
C THR A 447 -6.10 15.27 -19.32
N LEU A 448 -5.87 15.06 -18.03
CA LEU A 448 -5.35 16.08 -17.12
C LEU A 448 -4.02 15.61 -16.55
N LEU A 449 -2.94 16.32 -16.85
CA LEU A 449 -1.61 16.04 -16.30
C LEU A 449 -1.46 16.75 -14.95
N HIS A 450 -1.17 15.99 -13.90
CA HIS A 450 -0.72 16.53 -12.62
C HIS A 450 0.79 16.37 -12.54
N GLU A 451 1.50 17.49 -12.63
CA GLU A 451 2.95 17.55 -12.43
C GLU A 451 3.33 17.29 -10.96
N PRO A 452 4.56 16.84 -10.68
CA PRO A 452 5.02 16.58 -9.32
C PRO A 452 5.09 17.91 -8.56
N ARG A 453 4.47 17.99 -7.38
CA ARG A 453 4.58 19.19 -6.51
C ARG A 453 5.91 19.28 -5.78
N VAL A 454 6.64 18.18 -5.67
CA VAL A 454 7.94 18.09 -5.02
C VAL A 454 8.92 17.49 -6.02
N LEU A 455 10.11 18.08 -6.13
CA LEU A 455 11.20 17.52 -6.93
C LEU A 455 11.64 16.22 -6.27
N THR A 456 11.67 15.14 -7.05
CA THR A 456 12.24 13.87 -6.60
C THR A 456 13.71 14.05 -6.30
N THR A 457 14.11 13.73 -5.07
CA THR A 457 15.50 13.53 -4.69
C THR A 457 16.08 12.41 -5.55
N PRO A 458 17.23 12.59 -6.22
CA PRO A 458 17.93 11.48 -6.86
C PRO A 458 18.18 10.38 -5.82
N TRP A 459 17.91 9.13 -6.16
CA TRP A 459 18.13 7.99 -5.24
C TRP A 459 19.61 7.60 -5.10
N THR A 460 20.53 8.49 -5.48
CA THR A 460 21.97 8.30 -5.31
C THR A 460 22.35 8.19 -3.84
N ASP A 461 21.77 9.04 -2.99
CA ASP A 461 22.02 9.02 -1.54
C ASP A 461 21.53 7.70 -0.93
N PHE A 462 20.42 7.16 -1.46
CA PHE A 462 19.89 5.87 -1.07
C PHE A 462 20.81 4.70 -1.47
N GLU A 463 21.42 4.74 -2.66
CA GLU A 463 22.42 3.74 -3.08
C GLU A 463 23.68 3.79 -2.20
N GLU A 464 24.11 4.98 -1.76
CA GLU A 464 25.28 5.17 -0.88
C GLU A 464 25.04 4.66 0.54
N ASP A 465 23.85 4.90 1.10
CA ASP A 465 23.46 4.43 2.44
C ASP A 465 23.21 2.90 2.50
N SER A 466 22.87 2.29 1.37
CA SER A 466 22.58 0.86 1.21
C SER A 466 23.80 -0.06 1.24
N VAL A 467 25.01 0.48 1.44
CA VAL A 467 26.23 -0.33 1.54
C VAL A 467 26.17 -1.19 2.80
N ILE A 468 25.78 -2.46 2.64
CA ILE A 468 25.86 -3.46 3.70
C ILE A 468 27.33 -3.63 4.07
N GLN A 469 27.73 -3.08 5.21
CA GLN A 469 29.00 -3.48 5.81
C GLN A 469 28.87 -4.94 6.24
N PRO A 470 29.72 -5.86 5.72
CA PRO A 470 29.65 -7.24 6.14
C PRO A 470 29.84 -7.26 7.66
N PRO A 471 28.97 -7.98 8.42
CA PRO A 471 29.16 -8.10 9.85
C PRO A 471 30.59 -8.60 10.13
N ARG A 472 31.20 -8.07 11.19
CA ARG A 472 32.47 -8.62 11.70
C ARG A 472 32.27 -10.13 11.84
N ARG A 473 33.19 -10.93 11.31
CA ARG A 473 33.16 -12.41 11.17
C ARG A 473 32.82 -13.22 12.44
N GLU A 474 32.50 -12.58 13.55
CA GLU A 474 32.35 -13.16 14.88
C GLU A 474 30.93 -13.70 15.17
N SER A 475 29.92 -13.49 14.29
CA SER A 475 28.51 -13.77 14.63
C SER A 475 27.72 -14.66 13.67
N VAL A 476 28.33 -15.32 12.68
CA VAL A 476 27.58 -16.32 11.89
C VAL A 476 27.51 -17.59 12.72
N ASP A 477 26.31 -17.94 13.20
CA ASP A 477 26.08 -19.21 13.86
C ASP A 477 26.52 -20.35 12.91
N PRO A 478 27.51 -21.17 13.27
CA PRO A 478 27.98 -22.26 12.43
C PRO A 478 26.90 -23.33 12.17
N ASN A 479 25.76 -23.29 12.88
CA ASN A 479 24.60 -24.16 12.67
C ASN A 479 23.44 -23.50 11.91
N TYR A 480 23.61 -22.29 11.38
CA TYR A 480 22.57 -21.62 10.61
C TYR A 480 22.36 -22.33 9.26
N GLU A 481 21.29 -23.12 9.16
CA GLU A 481 20.80 -23.74 7.93
C GLU A 481 19.47 -23.10 7.51
N PRO A 482 19.47 -22.15 6.55
CA PRO A 482 18.24 -21.51 6.08
C PRO A 482 17.34 -22.48 5.30
N ASP A 483 16.02 -22.31 5.39
CA ASP A 483 15.03 -23.08 4.61
C ASP A 483 15.03 -22.73 3.11
N HIS A 484 15.72 -21.65 2.74
CA HIS A 484 15.84 -21.07 1.40
C HIS A 484 14.51 -20.75 0.70
N ALA A 485 13.36 -20.75 1.38
CA ALA A 485 12.05 -20.66 0.74
C ALA A 485 11.84 -19.32 0.02
N ALA A 486 12.11 -18.20 0.70
CA ALA A 486 12.05 -16.87 0.11
C ALA A 486 13.06 -16.68 -1.03
N SER A 487 14.30 -17.14 -0.86
CA SER A 487 15.32 -17.12 -1.93
C SER A 487 14.89 -17.94 -3.15
N GLN A 488 14.39 -19.16 -2.96
CA GLN A 488 13.90 -20.00 -4.06
C GLN A 488 12.78 -19.33 -4.84
N ARG A 489 11.82 -18.71 -4.14
CA ARG A 489 10.75 -17.95 -4.81
C ARG A 489 11.30 -16.73 -5.54
N ALA A 490 12.16 -15.92 -4.91
CA ALA A 490 12.74 -14.74 -5.53
C ALA A 490 13.53 -15.08 -6.81
N VAL A 491 14.40 -16.10 -6.75
CA VAL A 491 15.15 -16.58 -7.91
C VAL A 491 14.19 -17.09 -8.99
N GLY A 492 13.24 -17.94 -8.61
CA GLY A 492 12.25 -18.48 -9.53
C GLY A 492 11.46 -17.40 -10.25
N ASP A 493 11.01 -16.39 -9.51
CA ASP A 493 10.23 -15.26 -10.04
C ASP A 493 11.07 -14.37 -10.96
N MET A 494 12.28 -14.03 -10.54
CA MET A 494 13.19 -13.17 -11.30
C MET A 494 13.58 -13.78 -12.65
N PHE A 495 14.02 -15.05 -12.63
CA PHE A 495 14.47 -15.72 -13.86
C PHE A 495 13.30 -16.20 -14.72
N ARG A 496 12.15 -16.53 -14.14
CA ARG A 496 10.93 -16.82 -14.91
C ARG A 496 10.43 -15.57 -15.62
N TRP A 497 10.40 -14.43 -14.94
CA TRP A 497 10.08 -13.14 -15.57
C TRP A 497 10.95 -12.92 -16.80
N ALA A 498 12.28 -12.96 -16.64
CA ALA A 498 13.21 -12.79 -17.76
C ALA A 498 12.96 -13.79 -18.90
N ALA A 499 12.73 -15.07 -18.59
CA ALA A 499 12.47 -16.09 -19.61
C ALA A 499 11.14 -15.90 -20.36
N THR A 500 10.08 -15.43 -19.67
CA THR A 500 8.77 -15.17 -20.31
C THR A 500 8.77 -13.97 -21.23
N GLU A 501 9.60 -12.99 -20.86
CA GLU A 501 9.79 -11.70 -21.50
C GLU A 501 10.72 -11.84 -22.75
N MET A 502 11.72 -12.74 -22.77
CA MET A 502 12.58 -12.97 -23.96
C MET A 502 11.84 -13.51 -25.21
N GLU A 503 12.44 -13.30 -26.40
CA GLU A 503 11.92 -13.72 -27.71
C GLU A 503 11.46 -15.19 -27.76
N ALA A 504 10.34 -15.45 -28.44
CA ALA A 504 9.78 -16.79 -28.63
C ALA A 504 10.76 -17.75 -29.32
N SER A 505 11.65 -17.22 -30.15
CA SER A 505 12.75 -17.93 -30.80
C SER A 505 13.74 -18.54 -29.79
N GLY A 506 13.86 -18.04 -28.56
CA GLY A 506 14.71 -18.56 -27.49
C GLY A 506 13.98 -19.40 -26.43
N LYS A 507 12.63 -19.38 -26.40
CA LYS A 507 11.82 -20.13 -25.41
C LYS A 507 12.06 -21.64 -25.46
N HIS A 508 12.39 -22.18 -26.63
CA HIS A 508 12.70 -23.59 -26.82
C HIS A 508 14.00 -24.04 -26.12
N ILE A 509 14.92 -23.11 -25.82
CA ILE A 509 16.17 -23.40 -25.08
C ILE A 509 15.84 -23.70 -23.61
N TYR A 510 14.85 -23.03 -23.03
CA TYR A 510 14.33 -23.34 -21.69
C TYR A 510 13.48 -24.63 -21.65
N SER A 511 13.15 -25.17 -22.83
CA SER A 511 12.51 -26.48 -23.02
C SER A 511 13.55 -27.61 -23.18
N HIS A 512 14.84 -27.28 -23.19
CA HIS A 512 15.92 -28.25 -23.44
C HIS A 512 16.05 -29.23 -22.25
N PRO A 513 16.30 -30.54 -22.50
CA PRO A 513 16.36 -31.57 -21.46
C PRO A 513 17.43 -31.36 -20.37
N TRP A 514 18.38 -30.46 -20.59
CA TRP A 514 19.44 -30.12 -19.63
C TRP A 514 19.16 -28.81 -18.85
N VAL A 515 18.11 -28.06 -19.21
CA VAL A 515 17.63 -26.84 -18.51
C VAL A 515 16.35 -27.15 -17.72
N ASP A 516 15.53 -28.04 -18.28
CA ASP A 516 14.41 -28.77 -17.69
C ASP A 516 13.46 -28.03 -16.73
N ILE A 517 12.76 -27.03 -17.28
CA ILE A 517 11.48 -26.57 -16.70
C ILE A 517 10.33 -27.58 -17.01
N ASN A 518 10.52 -28.47 -18.00
CA ASN A 518 9.47 -29.32 -18.55
C ASN A 518 9.21 -30.64 -17.78
N SER A 519 10.12 -31.15 -16.94
CA SER A 519 9.81 -32.28 -16.06
C SER A 519 8.68 -31.96 -15.07
N HIS A 520 8.48 -30.68 -14.74
CA HIS A 520 7.31 -30.21 -13.98
C HIS A 520 6.06 -29.97 -14.84
N PHE A 521 6.18 -29.57 -16.11
CA PHE A 521 5.02 -29.34 -17.00
C PHE A 521 4.44 -30.63 -17.61
N VAL A 522 5.25 -31.69 -17.80
CA VAL A 522 4.80 -32.96 -18.39
C VAL A 522 3.82 -33.73 -17.47
N GLN A 523 3.86 -33.50 -16.16
CA GLN A 523 2.82 -34.03 -15.26
C GLN A 523 1.48 -33.28 -15.43
N ALA A 524 1.52 -31.96 -15.66
CA ALA A 524 0.33 -31.13 -15.88
C ALA A 524 -0.33 -31.35 -17.25
N GLU A 525 0.45 -31.66 -18.30
CA GLU A 525 -0.12 -31.95 -19.63
C GLU A 525 -0.78 -33.32 -19.75
N LYS A 526 -0.38 -34.31 -18.94
CA LYS A 526 -1.08 -35.61 -18.89
C LYS A 526 -2.50 -35.50 -18.32
N ALA A 527 -2.76 -34.51 -17.46
CA ALA A 527 -4.10 -34.22 -16.94
C ALA A 527 -5.00 -33.54 -18.00
N LYS A 528 -4.43 -32.72 -18.89
CA LYS A 528 -5.15 -32.02 -19.97
C LYS A 528 -5.70 -32.91 -21.09
N LYS A 529 -5.26 -34.18 -21.21
CA LYS A 529 -5.78 -35.11 -22.25
C LYS A 529 -7.13 -35.75 -21.91
N ARG A 530 -7.72 -35.47 -20.75
CA ARG A 530 -9.09 -35.87 -20.42
C ARG A 530 -9.96 -34.63 -20.20
N GLY A 531 -10.70 -34.21 -21.23
CA GLY A 531 -11.80 -33.25 -21.09
C GLY A 531 -11.73 -32.09 -22.08
N ASN A 532 -12.73 -32.00 -22.94
CA ASN A 532 -12.75 -31.18 -24.14
C ASN A 532 -13.50 -29.85 -23.90
N LYS A 533 -13.04 -28.79 -24.60
CA LYS A 533 -13.69 -27.54 -25.01
C LYS A 533 -14.06 -26.47 -23.95
N GLY A 534 -13.23 -25.42 -23.95
CA GLY A 534 -13.56 -24.06 -23.53
C GLY A 534 -12.28 -23.23 -23.44
N MET A 535 -12.06 -22.28 -24.36
CA MET A 535 -10.85 -21.46 -24.36
C MET A 535 -10.91 -20.45 -23.21
N MET A 536 -10.26 -20.76 -22.08
CA MET A 536 -10.14 -19.88 -20.91
C MET A 536 -8.91 -18.97 -21.00
N ARG A 537 -9.04 -17.74 -20.50
CA ARG A 537 -7.90 -16.80 -20.38
C ARG A 537 -6.97 -17.26 -19.26
N LEU A 538 -5.65 -17.04 -19.44
CA LEU A 538 -4.59 -17.42 -18.49
C LEU A 538 -4.82 -16.87 -17.06
N SER A 539 -5.56 -15.75 -16.95
CA SER A 539 -5.95 -15.12 -15.68
C SER A 539 -7.04 -15.89 -14.93
N GLU A 540 -7.91 -16.63 -15.62
CA GLU A 540 -8.97 -17.46 -15.02
C GLU A 540 -8.39 -18.78 -14.49
N LEU A 541 -7.40 -19.33 -15.20
CA LEU A 541 -6.62 -20.51 -14.78
C LEU A 541 -5.79 -20.30 -13.51
N LEU A 542 -5.42 -19.06 -13.20
CA LEU A 542 -4.74 -18.70 -11.95
C LEU A 542 -5.71 -18.60 -10.77
N MET A 543 -6.99 -18.25 -11.02
CA MET A 543 -8.01 -18.09 -9.98
C MET A 543 -8.69 -19.42 -9.61
N GLU A 544 -8.90 -20.34 -10.57
CA GLU A 544 -9.37 -21.70 -10.26
C GLU A 544 -8.39 -22.47 -9.37
N ARG A 545 -7.08 -22.32 -9.61
CA ARG A 545 -6.05 -22.98 -8.81
C ARG A 545 -5.96 -22.46 -7.37
N VAL A 546 -6.38 -21.21 -7.13
CA VAL A 546 -6.49 -20.62 -5.78
C VAL A 546 -7.74 -21.14 -5.05
N LYS A 547 -8.80 -21.50 -5.79
CA LYS A 547 -10.04 -22.07 -5.25
C LYS A 547 -9.86 -23.54 -4.85
N GLU A 548 -9.23 -24.33 -5.71
CA GLU A 548 -8.90 -25.74 -5.46
C GLU A 548 -7.91 -25.93 -4.29
N TRP A 549 -7.07 -24.92 -4.01
CA TRP A 549 -6.18 -24.92 -2.84
C TRP A 549 -6.88 -24.59 -1.52
N ASN A 550 -8.03 -23.90 -1.56
CA ASN A 550 -8.84 -23.62 -0.38
C ASN A 550 -9.79 -24.78 -0.03
N GLU A 551 -10.33 -25.50 -1.02
CA GLU A 551 -11.19 -26.66 -0.79
C GLU A 551 -10.40 -27.85 -0.20
N ASN A 552 -9.14 -28.02 -0.59
CA ASN A 552 -8.25 -29.05 -0.02
C ASN A 552 -7.72 -28.74 1.41
N ARG A 553 -8.03 -27.58 2.00
CA ARG A 553 -7.70 -27.29 3.41
C ARG A 553 -8.77 -27.80 4.38
N GLU A 554 -9.99 -28.10 3.93
CA GLU A 554 -11.06 -28.61 4.80
C GLU A 554 -11.03 -30.15 4.95
N ASP A 555 -10.35 -30.87 4.06
CA ASP A 555 -10.25 -32.34 4.11
C ASP A 555 -9.04 -32.87 4.93
N ASP A 556 -8.06 -32.02 5.26
CA ASP A 556 -6.86 -32.43 6.05
C ASP A 556 -7.05 -32.27 7.58
N GLU A 557 -8.18 -31.70 8.06
CA GLU A 557 -8.51 -31.65 9.50
C GLU A 557 -9.36 -32.85 10.00
N THR A 558 -9.63 -33.87 9.17
CA THR A 558 -10.41 -35.05 9.61
C THR A 558 -9.63 -36.37 9.67
N VAL A 559 -8.29 -36.36 9.52
CA VAL A 559 -7.48 -37.60 9.57
C VAL A 559 -6.29 -37.50 10.52
N VAL A 560 -6.51 -37.06 11.76
CA VAL A 560 -5.63 -37.43 12.89
C VAL A 560 -6.50 -37.69 14.13
N GLY A 561 -6.98 -38.94 14.27
CA GLY A 561 -7.61 -39.37 15.51
C GLY A 561 -8.43 -40.65 15.40
N ALA A 562 -7.76 -41.81 15.35
CA ALA A 562 -8.15 -43.03 16.08
C ALA A 562 -7.32 -44.23 15.60
N GLY A 563 -6.45 -44.71 16.48
CA GLY A 563 -5.73 -45.96 16.28
C GLY A 563 -4.93 -46.35 17.52
N GLU A 564 -5.62 -46.72 18.61
CA GLU A 564 -5.16 -47.77 19.53
C GLU A 564 -6.33 -48.31 20.37
N VAL A 565 -6.53 -49.63 20.23
CA VAL A 565 -7.46 -50.60 20.88
C VAL A 565 -8.92 -50.59 20.49
#